data_AF-A0A661E6P6-F1
#
_entry.id   AF-A0A661E6P6-F1
#
_cell.length_a   1.000
_cell.length_b   1.000
_cell.length_c   1.000
_cell.angle_alpha   90.00
_cell.angle_beta   90.00
_cell.angle_gamma   90.00
#
_symmetry.space_group_name_H-M   'P 1'
#
loop_
_entity.id
_entity.type
_entity.pdbx_description
1 polymer ?
#
loop_
_entity_poly.entity_id
_entity_poly.type
_entity_poly.pdbx_seq_one_letter_code
_entity_poly.pdbx_strand_id
1 'polypeptide(L)'
;MATTHVQSVSRAFSILNAFDRQRTTLRSTEIAERVGLNNKTVHRFLLTLEAVGAVSRIGRGRFCLGMTLAELGSQVAINRVLNETAQPYLEHLASIFNESV
;
A
#
# COMPACT_ATOMS: atom_id res chain seq x y z
N MET A 1 6.92 26.27 5.78
CA MET A 1 5.96 25.21 5.40
C MET A 1 6.48 23.89 5.93
N ALA A 2 5.90 23.37 7.02
CA ALA A 2 6.34 22.12 7.60
C ALA A 2 5.89 20.95 6.71
N THR A 3 6.85 20.19 6.19
CA THR A 3 6.58 18.91 5.54
C THR A 3 5.90 17.98 6.55
N THR A 4 4.57 17.90 6.50
CA THR A 4 3.76 17.06 7.38
C THR A 4 3.81 15.61 6.89
N HIS A 5 5.03 15.11 6.64
CA HIS A 5 5.25 13.76 6.14
C HIS A 5 5.68 12.86 7.29
N VAL A 6 4.74 12.03 7.74
CA VAL A 6 5.00 11.07 8.81
C VAL A 6 5.76 9.87 8.23
N GLN A 7 7.09 9.87 8.39
CA GLN A 7 7.97 8.86 7.79
C GLN A 7 7.61 7.43 8.19
N SER A 8 7.08 7.21 9.40
CA SER A 8 6.65 5.88 9.83
C SER A 8 5.48 5.35 8.99
N VAL A 9 4.51 6.19 8.62
CA VAL A 9 3.40 5.80 7.76
C VAL A 9 3.91 5.42 6.37
N SER A 10 4.80 6.23 5.80
CA SER A 10 5.43 5.92 4.50
C SER A 10 6.13 4.57 4.51
N ARG A 11 6.96 4.30 5.54
CA ARG A 11 7.67 3.01 5.67
C ARG A 11 6.73 1.83 5.88
N ALA A 12 5.64 2.02 6.62
CA ALA A 12 4.62 0.99 6.79
C ALA A 12 4.02 0.58 5.43
N PHE A 13 3.64 1.56 4.60
CA PHE A 13 3.15 1.28 3.25
C PHE A 13 4.23 0.69 2.33
N SER A 14 5.49 1.09 2.44
CA SER A 14 6.59 0.42 1.72
C SER A 14 6.69 -1.07 2.08
N ILE A 15 6.49 -1.43 3.35
CA ILE A 15 6.47 -2.84 3.80
C ILE A 15 5.25 -3.58 3.24
N LEU A 16 4.06 -2.97 3.26
CA LEU A 16 2.87 -3.58 2.65
C LEU A 16 3.03 -3.80 1.14
N ASN A 17 3.70 -2.88 0.45
CA ASN A 17 3.99 -2.98 -0.98
C ASN A 17 5.11 -3.99 -1.32
N ALA A 18 5.79 -4.57 -0.32
CA ALA A 18 6.80 -5.61 -0.57
C ALA A 18 6.16 -6.96 -0.97
N PHE A 19 4.88 -7.16 -0.66
CA PHE A 19 4.10 -8.34 -1.04
C PHE A 19 3.50 -8.17 -2.44
N ASP A 20 3.45 -9.26 -3.21
CA ASP A 20 2.90 -9.25 -4.56
C ASP A 20 2.18 -10.59 -4.87
N ARG A 21 1.56 -10.69 -6.06
CA ARG A 21 0.83 -11.90 -6.48
C ARG A 21 1.70 -13.16 -6.59
N GLN A 22 2.98 -13.02 -6.87
CA GLN A 22 3.95 -14.11 -6.95
C GLN A 22 4.55 -14.44 -5.57
N ARG A 23 4.54 -13.46 -4.65
CA ARG A 23 5.17 -13.53 -3.32
C ARG A 23 4.19 -13.09 -2.25
N THR A 24 3.20 -13.94 -2.05
CA THR A 24 2.14 -13.73 -1.07
C THR A 24 2.61 -13.89 0.38
N THR A 25 3.78 -14.51 0.59
CA THR A 25 4.36 -14.71 1.92
C THR A 25 5.85 -14.39 1.96
N LEU A 26 6.29 -13.66 2.99
CA LEU A 26 7.68 -13.21 3.13
C LEU A 26 8.18 -13.30 4.58
N ARG A 27 9.46 -13.56 4.78
CA ARG A 27 10.17 -13.43 6.06
C ARG A 27 10.56 -11.97 6.31
N SER A 28 10.80 -11.60 7.57
CA SER A 28 11.27 -10.26 7.95
C SER A 28 12.55 -9.84 7.21
N THR A 29 13.48 -10.77 6.94
CA THR A 29 14.70 -10.53 6.14
C THR A 29 14.39 -10.20 4.68
N GLU A 30 13.52 -10.97 4.05
CA GLU A 30 13.12 -10.81 2.64
C GLU A 30 12.37 -9.47 2.42
N ILE A 31 11.65 -9.00 3.44
CA ILE A 31 10.99 -7.69 3.44
C ILE A 31 12.04 -6.59 3.60
N ALA A 32 12.94 -6.71 4.59
CA ALA A 32 14.02 -5.75 4.86
C ALA A 32 14.89 -5.47 3.64
N GLU A 33 15.29 -6.51 2.91
CA GLU A 33 16.03 -6.39 1.65
C GLU A 33 15.24 -5.64 0.59
N ARG A 34 13.95 -5.95 0.41
CA ARG A 34 13.09 -5.29 -0.59
C ARG A 34 12.87 -3.81 -0.34
N VAL A 35 12.70 -3.42 0.92
CA VAL A 35 12.38 -2.04 1.28
C VAL A 35 13.61 -1.20 1.65
N GLY A 36 14.81 -1.79 1.62
CA GLY A 36 16.07 -1.10 1.96
C GLY A 36 16.16 -0.67 3.43
N LEU A 37 15.51 -1.39 4.34
CA LEU A 37 15.52 -1.09 5.78
C LEU A 37 16.22 -2.19 6.56
N ASN A 38 16.78 -1.88 7.74
CA ASN A 38 17.34 -2.92 8.59
C ASN A 38 16.23 -3.82 9.18
N ASN A 39 16.59 -5.08 9.46
CA ASN A 39 15.64 -6.09 9.93
C ASN A 39 14.97 -5.70 11.26
N LYS A 40 15.70 -5.10 12.20
CA LYS A 40 15.14 -4.63 13.49
C LYS A 40 14.01 -3.61 13.28
N THR A 41 14.16 -2.71 12.31
CA THR A 41 13.16 -1.70 11.96
C THR A 41 11.94 -2.37 11.34
N VAL A 42 12.14 -3.22 10.33
CA VAL A 42 11.05 -3.97 9.69
C VAL A 42 10.29 -4.82 10.71
N HIS A 43 10.99 -5.50 11.61
CA HIS A 43 10.36 -6.31 12.65
C HIS A 43 9.43 -5.49 13.54
N ARG A 44 9.86 -4.29 13.98
CA ARG A 44 8.99 -3.38 14.76
C ARG A 44 7.74 -2.95 13.99
N PHE A 45 7.90 -2.65 12.69
CA PHE A 45 6.76 -2.34 11.83
C PHE A 45 5.83 -3.53 11.68
N LEU A 46 6.36 -4.74 11.47
CA LEU A 46 5.56 -5.95 11.33
C LEU A 46 4.77 -6.26 12.59
N LEU A 47 5.34 -6.07 13.79
CA LEU A 47 4.59 -6.21 15.05
C LEU A 47 3.42 -5.21 15.13
N THR A 48 3.64 -3.98 14.69
CA THR A 48 2.59 -2.95 14.69
C THR A 48 1.51 -3.25 13.66
N LEU A 49 1.91 -3.63 12.44
CA LEU A 49 1.01 -4.00 11.35
C LEU A 49 0.22 -5.28 11.70
N GLU A 50 0.83 -6.22 12.42
CA GLU A 50 0.19 -7.44 12.92
C GLU A 50 -0.88 -7.10 13.98
N ALA A 51 -0.55 -6.19 14.91
CA ALA A 51 -1.49 -5.73 15.94
C ALA A 51 -2.74 -5.03 15.36
N VAL A 52 -2.62 -4.36 14.21
CA VAL A 52 -3.77 -3.72 13.52
C VAL A 52 -4.39 -4.59 12.42
N GLY A 53 -3.95 -5.85 12.26
CA GLY A 53 -4.49 -6.79 11.28
C GLY A 53 -4.12 -6.51 9.82
N ALA A 54 -3.20 -5.57 9.55
CA ALA A 54 -2.74 -5.25 8.20
C ALA A 54 -1.79 -6.32 7.64
N VAL A 55 -1.08 -7.04 8.49
CA VAL A 55 -0.34 -8.26 8.14
C VAL A 55 -0.69 -9.37 9.11
N SER A 56 -0.52 -10.62 8.68
CA SER A 56 -0.69 -11.80 9.53
C SER A 56 0.58 -12.62 9.52
N ARG A 57 1.01 -13.09 10.69
CA ARG A 57 2.08 -14.07 10.78
C ARG A 57 1.55 -15.46 10.51
N ILE A 58 2.26 -16.20 9.67
CA ILE A 58 2.00 -17.59 9.35
C ILE A 58 3.16 -18.46 9.84
N GLY A 59 3.02 -19.78 9.71
CA GLY A 59 4.02 -20.75 10.13
C GLY A 59 5.44 -20.44 9.63
N ARG A 60 6.45 -20.82 10.43
CA ARG A 60 7.88 -20.65 10.14
C ARG A 60 8.38 -19.20 10.07
N GLY A 61 7.68 -18.25 10.71
CA GLY A 61 8.12 -16.85 10.78
C GLY A 61 7.97 -16.08 9.48
N ARG A 62 7.02 -16.49 8.64
CA ARG A 62 6.60 -15.77 7.44
C ARG A 62 5.41 -14.88 7.77
N PHE A 63 5.21 -13.86 6.96
CA PHE A 63 4.12 -12.89 7.03
C PHE A 63 3.36 -12.89 5.71
N CYS A 64 2.09 -12.52 5.73
CA CYS A 64 1.27 -12.22 4.56
C CYS A 64 0.43 -10.97 4.83
N LEU A 65 -0.21 -10.42 3.79
CA LEU A 65 -1.21 -9.36 3.97
C LEU A 65 -2.40 -9.89 4.80
N GLY A 66 -2.92 -9.06 5.69
CA GLY A 66 -4.02 -9.40 6.59
C GLY A 66 -5.39 -8.91 6.10
N MET A 67 -6.46 -9.41 6.71
CA MET A 67 -7.84 -9.20 6.27
C MET A 67 -8.29 -7.74 6.32
N THR A 68 -7.75 -6.95 7.25
CA THR A 68 -8.08 -5.52 7.38
C THR A 68 -7.83 -4.75 6.09
N LEU A 69 -6.83 -5.13 5.29
CA LEU A 69 -6.58 -4.49 4.00
C LEU A 69 -7.66 -4.81 2.95
N ALA A 70 -8.22 -6.02 2.98
CA ALA A 70 -9.32 -6.39 2.10
C ALA A 70 -10.61 -5.65 2.49
N GLU A 71 -10.89 -5.53 3.78
CA GLU A 71 -12.02 -4.77 4.32
C GLU A 71 -11.94 -3.29 3.92
N LEU A 72 -10.80 -2.64 4.18
CA LEU A 72 -10.56 -1.24 3.77
C LEU A 72 -10.63 -1.08 2.25
N GLY A 73 -10.06 -2.02 1.50
CA GLY A 73 -10.11 -2.02 0.03
C GLY A 73 -11.54 -2.11 -0.52
N SER A 74 -12.40 -2.90 0.11
CA SER A 74 -13.80 -3.04 -0.31
C SER A 74 -14.66 -1.79 -0.08
N GLN A 75 -14.23 -0.90 0.83
CA GLN A 75 -14.88 0.39 1.07
C GLN A 75 -14.49 1.46 0.04
N VAL A 76 -13.48 1.20 -0.79
CA VAL A 76 -13.05 2.15 -1.82
C VAL A 76 -14.10 2.20 -2.92
N ALA A 77 -14.67 3.39 -3.14
CA ALA A 77 -15.54 3.65 -4.28
C ALA A 77 -14.70 3.73 -5.57
N ILE A 78 -14.32 2.57 -6.11
CA ILE A 78 -13.40 2.44 -7.26
C ILE A 78 -13.83 3.31 -8.45
N ASN A 79 -15.13 3.35 -8.77
CA ASN A 79 -15.66 4.18 -9.87
C ASN A 79 -15.41 5.67 -9.64
N ARG A 80 -15.51 6.13 -8.38
CA ARG A 80 -15.22 7.52 -8.03
C ARG A 80 -13.73 7.83 -8.19
N VAL A 81 -12.86 6.94 -7.71
CA VAL A 81 -11.40 7.09 -7.85
C VAL A 81 -10.99 7.12 -9.33
N LEU A 82 -11.55 6.21 -10.14
CA LEU A 82 -11.31 6.16 -11.57
C LEU A 82 -11.80 7.44 -12.27
N ASN A 83 -13.01 7.90 -11.97
CA ASN A 83 -13.54 9.14 -12.54
C ASN A 83 -12.70 10.34 -12.12
N GLU A 84 -12.40 10.52 -10.84
CA GLU A 84 -11.54 11.63 -10.36
C GLU A 84 -10.13 11.59 -10.99
N THR A 85 -9.59 10.40 -11.26
CA THR A 85 -8.29 10.25 -11.91
C THR A 85 -8.37 10.48 -13.42
N ALA A 86 -9.45 10.07 -14.08
CA ALA A 86 -9.62 10.15 -15.53
C ALA A 86 -10.15 11.52 -16.00
N GLN A 87 -10.93 12.21 -15.16
CA GLN A 87 -11.56 13.49 -15.45
C GLN A 87 -10.57 14.53 -16.02
N PRO A 88 -9.36 14.74 -15.46
CA PRO A 88 -8.42 15.72 -16.02
C PRO A 88 -7.95 15.37 -17.43
N TYR A 89 -7.83 14.08 -17.74
CA TYR A 89 -7.43 13.62 -19.08
C TYR A 89 -8.58 13.76 -20.08
N LEU A 90 -9.82 13.48 -19.66
CA LEU A 90 -11.01 13.66 -20.49
C LEU A 90 -11.27 15.15 -20.78
N GLU A 91 -11.14 16.03 -19.78
CA GLU A 91 -11.22 17.48 -19.95
C GLU A 91 -10.13 18.01 -20.89
N HIS A 92 -8.91 17.47 -20.77
CA HIS A 92 -7.82 17.81 -21.68
C HIS A 92 -8.16 17.42 -23.13
N LEU A 93 -8.67 16.20 -23.35
CA LEU A 93 -9.09 15.75 -24.68
C LEU A 93 -10.27 16.56 -25.22
N ALA A 94 -11.28 16.83 -24.40
CA ALA A 94 -12.44 17.68 -24.73
C ALA A 94 -11.98 19.06 -25.24
N SER A 95 -11.02 19.67 -24.53
CA SER A 95 -10.47 20.98 -24.88
C SER A 95 -9.70 21.00 -26.21
N ILE A 96 -9.09 19.86 -26.60
CA ILE A 96 -8.35 19.73 -27.86
C ILE A 96 -9.30 19.58 -29.04
N PHE A 97 -10.36 18.80 -28.88
CA PHE A 97 -11.31 18.49 -29.96
C PHE A 97 -12.50 19.46 -30.02
N ASN A 98 -12.59 20.40 -29.07
CA ASN A 98 -13.67 21.37 -28.95
C ASN A 98 -15.07 20.70 -28.89
N GLU A 99 -15.11 19.50 -28.30
CA GLU A 99 -16.31 18.72 -28.04
C GLU A 99 -16.56 18.73 -26.53
N SER A 100 -17.82 18.89 -26.12
CA SER A 100 -18.20 18.75 -24.71
C SER A 100 -18.24 17.27 -24.34
N VAL A 101 -17.49 16.88 -23.30
CA VAL A 101 -17.60 15.56 -22.64
C VAL A 101 -18.74 15.57 -21.63
#